data_AF-A0A2D7KVQ9-F1
#
_entry.id   AF-A0A2D7KVQ9-F1
#
_cell.length_a   1.000
_cell.length_b   1.000
_cell.length_c   1.000
_cell.angle_alpha   90.00
_cell.angle_beta   90.00
_cell.angle_gamma   90.00
#
_symmetry.space_group_name_H-M   'P 1'
#
loop_
_entity.id
_entity.type
_entity.pdbx_description
1 polymer ?
#
loop_
_entity_poly.entity_id
_entity_poly.type
_entity_poly.pdbx_seq_one_letter_code
_entity_poly.pdbx_strand_id
1 'polypeptide(L)'
;MVEKSINQIKSETFKALIGINISYSIAEDCSNLCCNLAKLNIPFLKDLITVLKQYEIKKNAAEVKNKKISKDLIAPFYSLSLIEYLASKNNNWYGKVIAPKYLISAMLIYNYENKKNFMLLNKKKIPIFCINNSLMYLSKSNLNDNFFYIETELNQPLITNIKFNKIFYFDRCSLKTNQWNELLKYSKKTYVKESKTSKEKGAGYL
;
A
#
# COMPACT_ATOMS: atom_id res chain seq x y z
N MET A 1 -8.10 -3.23 19.68
CA MET A 1 -8.37 -2.91 18.25
C MET A 1 -9.07 -1.56 18.22
N VAL A 2 -9.00 -0.82 17.12
CA VAL A 2 -9.74 0.42 16.91
C VAL A 2 -10.38 0.36 15.52
N GLU A 3 -11.65 0.71 15.44
CA GLU A 3 -12.37 0.76 14.17
C GLU A 3 -12.21 2.14 13.53
N LYS A 4 -11.93 2.17 12.23
CA LYS A 4 -11.77 3.41 11.45
C LYS A 4 -12.49 3.32 10.13
N SER A 5 -13.09 4.44 9.71
CA SER A 5 -13.66 4.54 8.36
C SER A 5 -12.55 4.56 7.31
N ILE A 6 -12.86 4.14 6.08
CA ILE A 6 -11.89 4.21 4.98
C ILE A 6 -11.40 5.65 4.74
N ASN A 7 -12.26 6.65 4.92
CA ASN A 7 -11.89 8.06 4.78
C ASN A 7 -10.90 8.51 5.85
N GLN A 8 -11.08 8.07 7.11
CA GLN A 8 -10.11 8.33 8.17
C GLN A 8 -8.76 7.68 7.86
N ILE A 9 -8.76 6.44 7.35
CA ILE A 9 -7.55 5.75 6.94
C ILE A 9 -6.84 6.52 5.81
N LYS A 10 -7.60 6.99 4.80
CA LYS A 10 -7.04 7.79 3.69
C LYS A 10 -6.35 9.04 4.23
N SER A 11 -7.10 9.83 4.98
CA SER A 11 -6.67 11.13 5.47
C SER A 11 -5.44 11.03 6.36
N GLU A 12 -5.46 10.14 7.36
CA GLU A 12 -4.33 10.03 8.30
C GLU A 12 -3.09 9.40 7.66
N THR A 13 -3.27 8.49 6.69
CA THR A 13 -2.15 7.94 5.89
C THR A 13 -1.50 9.02 5.04
N PHE A 14 -2.31 9.80 4.31
CA PHE A 14 -1.83 10.91 3.50
C PHE A 14 -1.04 11.91 4.35
N LYS A 15 -1.63 12.37 5.47
CA LYS A 15 -0.96 13.26 6.42
C LYS A 15 0.33 12.67 6.97
N ALA A 16 0.38 11.38 7.28
CA ALA A 16 1.59 10.73 7.78
C ALA A 16 2.74 10.82 6.77
N LEU A 17 2.44 10.61 5.49
CA LEU A 17 3.42 10.67 4.40
C LEU A 17 3.91 12.10 4.16
N ILE A 18 3.00 13.07 4.11
CA ILE A 18 3.36 14.49 4.02
C ILE A 18 4.19 14.92 5.24
N GLY A 19 3.88 14.41 6.44
CA GLY A 19 4.59 14.71 7.68
C GLY A 19 6.07 14.29 7.70
N ILE A 20 6.49 13.42 6.78
CA ILE A 20 7.89 13.06 6.57
C ILE A 20 8.46 13.58 5.24
N ASN A 21 7.76 14.51 4.58
CA ASN A 21 8.11 15.13 3.30
C ASN A 21 8.14 14.15 2.11
N ILE A 22 7.26 13.16 2.06
CA ILE A 22 6.98 12.45 0.81
C ILE A 22 6.22 13.38 -0.13
N SER A 23 6.52 13.34 -1.42
CA SER A 23 5.84 14.17 -2.42
C SER A 23 4.34 13.90 -2.46
N TYR A 24 3.56 14.93 -2.77
CA TYR A 24 2.09 14.88 -2.80
C TYR A 24 1.54 13.69 -3.61
N SER A 25 2.03 13.48 -4.84
CA SER A 25 1.57 12.39 -5.72
C SER A 25 1.75 11.01 -5.08
N ILE A 26 2.96 10.70 -4.63
CA ILE A 26 3.27 9.44 -3.93
C ILE A 26 2.42 9.30 -2.66
N ALA A 27 2.18 10.40 -1.93
CA ALA A 27 1.35 10.38 -0.73
C ALA A 27 -0.12 10.04 -1.04
N GLU A 28 -0.66 10.62 -2.11
CA GLU A 28 -2.02 10.35 -2.59
C GLU A 28 -2.16 8.88 -3.04
N ASP A 29 -1.25 8.40 -3.89
CA ASP A 29 -1.25 7.01 -4.38
C ASP A 29 -1.16 6.01 -3.22
N CYS A 30 -0.21 6.20 -2.31
CA CYS A 30 -0.06 5.35 -1.14
C CYS A 30 -1.31 5.35 -0.25
N SER A 31 -1.95 6.51 -0.08
CA SER A 31 -3.19 6.61 0.71
C SER A 31 -4.34 5.82 0.06
N ASN A 32 -4.46 5.87 -1.28
CA ASN A 32 -5.44 5.10 -2.04
C ASN A 32 -5.16 3.59 -1.94
N LEU A 33 -3.88 3.18 -2.00
CA LEU A 33 -3.48 1.80 -1.79
C LEU A 33 -3.85 1.29 -0.39
N CYS A 34 -3.65 2.11 0.65
CA CYS A 34 -4.05 1.78 2.03
C CYS A 34 -5.58 1.66 2.16
N CYS A 35 -6.35 2.55 1.54
CA CYS A 35 -7.81 2.46 1.52
C CYS A 35 -8.28 1.15 0.90
N ASN A 36 -7.72 0.77 -0.25
CA ASN A 36 -8.14 -0.44 -0.93
C ASN A 36 -7.76 -1.71 -0.13
N LEU A 37 -6.60 -1.72 0.54
CA LEU A 37 -6.26 -2.81 1.48
C LEU A 37 -7.19 -2.86 2.68
N ALA A 38 -7.57 -1.71 3.23
CA ALA A 38 -8.53 -1.60 4.34
C ALA A 38 -9.92 -2.08 3.94
N LYS A 39 -10.40 -1.71 2.74
CA LYS A 39 -11.68 -2.17 2.18
C LYS A 39 -11.72 -3.69 2.04
N LEU A 40 -10.57 -4.36 1.89
CA LEU A 40 -10.46 -5.82 1.78
C LEU A 40 -10.10 -6.52 3.09
N ASN A 41 -10.02 -5.78 4.20
CA ASN A 41 -9.53 -6.28 5.49
C ASN A 41 -8.15 -6.97 5.42
N ILE A 42 -7.30 -6.55 4.48
CA ILE A 42 -5.93 -7.05 4.34
C ILE A 42 -5.02 -6.25 5.31
N PRO A 43 -4.32 -6.89 6.26
CA PRO A 43 -3.47 -6.17 7.22
C PRO A 43 -2.28 -5.46 6.56
N PHE A 44 -2.24 -4.12 6.61
CA PHE A 44 -1.25 -3.31 5.86
C PHE A 44 -0.42 -2.35 6.73
N LEU A 45 -0.94 -1.95 7.89
CA LEU A 45 -0.43 -0.79 8.62
C LEU A 45 0.95 -0.99 9.22
N LYS A 46 1.25 -2.21 9.72
CA LYS A 46 2.59 -2.59 10.21
C LYS A 46 3.66 -2.38 9.14
N ASP A 47 3.34 -2.77 7.90
CA ASP A 47 4.27 -2.73 6.78
C ASP A 47 4.54 -1.26 6.39
N LEU A 48 3.49 -0.42 6.36
CA LEU A 48 3.64 1.02 6.12
C LEU A 48 4.54 1.67 7.16
N ILE A 49 4.24 1.48 8.45
CA ILE A 49 5.01 2.07 9.55
C ILE A 49 6.49 1.69 9.45
N THR A 50 6.78 0.44 9.08
CA THR A 50 8.15 -0.04 8.89
C THR A 50 8.84 0.73 7.77
N VAL A 51 8.16 0.96 6.64
CA VAL A 51 8.67 1.77 5.52
C VAL A 51 8.89 3.22 5.94
N LEU A 52 7.94 3.85 6.65
CA LEU A 52 8.07 5.23 7.12
C LEU A 52 9.28 5.40 8.05
N LYS A 53 9.45 4.49 9.01
CA LYS A 53 10.62 4.48 9.93
C LYS A 53 11.93 4.37 9.16
N GLN A 54 12.02 3.44 8.21
CA GLN A 54 13.23 3.27 7.41
C GLN A 54 13.53 4.50 6.55
N TYR A 55 12.50 5.15 6.00
CA TYR A 55 12.66 6.34 5.18
C TYR A 55 13.13 7.53 6.01
N GLU A 56 12.53 7.76 7.18
CA GLU A 56 12.93 8.81 8.13
C GLU A 56 14.37 8.64 8.60
N ILE A 57 14.77 7.41 8.99
CA ILE A 57 16.16 7.11 9.36
C ILE A 57 17.12 7.39 8.20
N LYS A 58 16.79 6.94 6.99
CA LYS A 58 17.64 7.17 5.81
C LYS A 58 17.74 8.64 5.43
N LYS A 59 16.69 9.44 5.60
CA LYS A 59 16.74 10.89 5.36
C LYS A 59 17.71 11.57 6.33
N ASN A 60 17.61 11.25 7.61
CA ASN A 60 18.50 11.78 8.63
C ASN A 60 19.95 11.26 8.45
N ALA A 61 20.11 10.05 7.93
CA ALA A 61 21.42 9.47 7.62
C ALA A 61 21.97 9.91 6.26
N ALA A 62 21.16 10.42 5.32
CA ALA A 62 21.63 10.93 4.02
C ALA A 62 22.36 12.28 4.17
N GLU A 63 22.12 12.99 5.28
CA GLU A 63 22.99 14.07 5.75
C GLU A 63 24.38 13.55 6.21
N VAL A 64 24.54 12.21 6.33
CA VAL A 64 25.78 11.51 6.71
C VAL A 64 26.05 10.34 5.74
N LYS A 65 26.52 10.68 4.53
CA LYS A 65 27.09 9.81 3.48
C LYS A 65 26.12 9.02 2.58
N ASN A 66 26.34 9.19 1.27
CA ASN A 66 25.87 8.40 0.13
C ASN A 66 25.89 6.88 0.40
N LYS A 67 24.73 6.30 0.72
CA LYS A 67 24.51 4.85 0.62
C LYS A 67 23.60 4.53 -0.56
N LYS A 68 24.09 3.65 -1.45
CA LYS A 68 23.37 3.05 -2.58
C LYS A 68 21.91 2.77 -2.22
N ILE A 69 20.99 3.42 -2.92
CA ILE A 69 19.57 3.09 -2.91
C ILE A 69 19.46 1.60 -3.28
N SER A 70 18.84 0.78 -2.42
CA SER A 70 18.66 -0.64 -2.74
C SER A 70 17.75 -0.76 -3.96
N LYS A 71 18.04 -1.72 -4.85
CA LYS A 71 17.22 -2.02 -6.05
C LYS A 71 15.84 -2.61 -5.72
N ASP A 72 15.40 -2.53 -4.47
CA ASP A 72 14.15 -3.12 -4.02
C ASP A 72 12.99 -2.15 -4.30
N LEU A 73 11.87 -2.69 -4.80
CA LEU A 73 10.66 -1.92 -4.99
C LEU A 73 10.03 -1.61 -3.63
N ILE A 74 9.93 -0.33 -3.28
CA ILE A 74 9.15 0.12 -2.12
C ILE A 74 7.68 0.20 -2.57
N ALA A 75 6.95 -0.90 -2.43
CA ALA A 75 5.62 -1.03 -3.01
C ALA A 75 4.62 0.07 -2.56
N PRO A 76 4.60 0.54 -1.30
CA PRO A 76 3.71 1.64 -0.91
C PRO A 76 3.88 2.91 -1.75
N PHE A 77 5.07 3.14 -2.32
CA PHE A 77 5.37 4.37 -3.06
C PHE A 77 5.28 4.21 -4.57
N TYR A 78 5.47 2.99 -5.08
CA TYR A 78 5.70 2.78 -6.52
C TYR A 78 4.91 1.63 -7.13
N SER A 79 4.06 0.92 -6.35
CA SER A 79 3.30 -0.21 -6.91
C SER A 79 2.29 0.24 -7.96
N LEU A 80 1.60 1.38 -7.76
CA LEU A 80 0.60 1.86 -8.70
C LEU A 80 1.23 2.18 -10.06
N SER A 81 2.26 3.03 -10.08
CA SER A 81 2.99 3.38 -11.32
C SER A 81 3.64 2.17 -11.99
N LEU A 82 4.13 1.19 -11.21
CA LEU A 82 4.64 -0.06 -11.78
C LEU A 82 3.53 -0.84 -12.49
N ILE A 83 2.38 -1.03 -11.85
CA ILE A 83 1.27 -1.79 -12.43
C ILE A 83 0.74 -1.11 -13.70
N GLU A 84 0.61 0.22 -13.69
CA GLU A 84 0.25 1.00 -14.88
C GLU A 84 1.24 0.80 -16.03
N TYR A 85 2.54 0.91 -15.74
CA TYR A 85 3.60 0.70 -16.73
C TYR A 85 3.52 -0.71 -17.34
N LEU A 86 3.43 -1.75 -16.50
CA LEU A 86 3.36 -3.14 -16.95
C LEU A 86 2.11 -3.40 -17.80
N ALA A 87 0.97 -2.87 -17.38
CA ALA A 87 -0.29 -3.01 -18.12
C ALA A 87 -0.26 -2.28 -19.48
N SER A 88 0.38 -1.12 -19.57
CA SER A 88 0.49 -0.34 -20.80
C SER A 88 1.35 -1.03 -21.88
N LYS A 89 2.31 -1.85 -21.45
CA LYS A 89 3.24 -2.57 -22.34
C LYS A 89 2.98 -4.07 -22.45
N ASN A 90 1.99 -4.59 -21.72
CA ASN A 90 1.79 -6.04 -21.50
C ASN A 90 3.10 -6.74 -21.08
N ASN A 91 3.87 -6.10 -20.20
CA ASN A 91 5.15 -6.62 -19.74
C ASN A 91 5.02 -7.35 -18.41
N ASN A 92 5.77 -8.43 -18.27
CA ASN A 92 5.96 -9.09 -16.99
C ASN A 92 7.08 -8.42 -16.19
N TRP A 93 7.07 -8.57 -14.87
CA TRP A 93 8.09 -8.01 -13.98
C TRP A 93 8.52 -9.00 -12.91
N TYR A 94 9.73 -8.82 -12.41
CA TYR A 94 10.20 -9.52 -11.22
C TYR A 94 11.19 -8.68 -10.43
N GLY A 95 11.24 -8.93 -9.12
CA GLY A 95 12.19 -8.23 -8.28
C GLY A 95 11.92 -8.38 -6.81
N LYS A 96 12.77 -7.74 -6.02
CA LYS A 96 12.59 -7.65 -4.58
C LYS A 96 11.56 -6.59 -4.24
N VAL A 97 10.69 -6.87 -3.28
CA VAL A 97 9.57 -5.99 -2.90
C VAL A 97 9.52 -5.81 -1.40
N ILE A 98 9.52 -4.55 -0.96
CA ILE A 98 9.24 -4.16 0.41
C ILE A 98 7.73 -3.89 0.52
N ALA A 99 7.10 -4.49 1.52
CA ALA A 99 5.65 -4.43 1.77
C ALA A 99 4.81 -4.90 0.55
N PRO A 100 4.92 -6.18 0.13
CA PRO A 100 4.33 -6.68 -1.11
C PRO A 100 2.80 -6.63 -1.20
N LYS A 101 2.07 -6.49 -0.09
CA LYS A 101 0.60 -6.34 -0.11
C LYS A 101 0.14 -5.13 -0.93
N TYR A 102 0.98 -4.10 -1.05
CA TYR A 102 0.68 -2.91 -1.85
C TYR A 102 0.70 -3.20 -3.35
N LEU A 103 1.35 -4.27 -3.81
CA LEU A 103 1.20 -4.76 -5.19
C LEU A 103 -0.21 -5.30 -5.44
N ILE A 104 -0.75 -6.09 -4.50
CA ILE A 104 -2.11 -6.63 -4.59
C ILE A 104 -3.10 -5.47 -4.70
N SER A 105 -2.94 -4.46 -3.86
CA SER A 105 -3.78 -3.26 -3.89
C SER A 105 -3.73 -2.52 -5.22
N ALA A 106 -2.53 -2.31 -5.78
CA ALA A 106 -2.35 -1.65 -7.07
C ALA A 106 -2.98 -2.44 -8.22
N MET A 107 -2.77 -3.76 -8.26
CA MET A 107 -3.39 -4.65 -9.25
C MET A 107 -4.92 -4.59 -9.20
N LEU A 108 -5.50 -4.54 -8.00
CA LEU A 108 -6.94 -4.44 -7.81
C LEU A 108 -7.52 -3.09 -8.28
N ILE A 109 -6.88 -1.98 -7.91
CA ILE A 109 -7.28 -0.65 -8.37
C ILE A 109 -7.27 -0.61 -9.90
N TYR A 110 -6.16 -1.02 -10.50
CA TYR A 110 -6.01 -0.98 -11.96
C TYR A 110 -6.97 -1.95 -12.67
N ASN A 111 -7.19 -3.16 -12.13
CA ASN A 111 -8.19 -4.10 -12.67
C ASN A 111 -9.61 -3.53 -12.61
N TYR A 112 -9.98 -2.86 -11.52
CA TYR A 112 -11.31 -2.27 -11.37
C TYR A 112 -11.59 -1.25 -12.47
N GLU A 113 -10.63 -0.37 -12.73
CA GLU A 113 -10.71 0.73 -13.68
C GLU A 113 -10.57 0.27 -15.14
N ASN A 114 -9.66 -0.67 -15.42
CA ASN A 114 -9.23 -0.99 -16.80
C ASN A 114 -9.52 -2.43 -17.23
N LYS A 115 -10.11 -3.26 -16.35
CA LYS A 115 -10.40 -4.69 -16.60
C LYS A 115 -9.17 -5.53 -17.01
N LYS A 116 -7.96 -5.07 -16.67
CA LYS A 116 -6.71 -5.79 -16.93
C LYS A 116 -6.43 -6.82 -15.84
N ASN A 117 -6.08 -8.02 -16.26
CA ASN A 117 -5.80 -9.13 -15.36
C ASN A 117 -4.35 -9.09 -14.88
N PHE A 118 -4.12 -9.61 -13.68
CA PHE A 118 -2.78 -9.71 -13.12
C PHE A 118 -2.65 -10.98 -12.29
N MET A 119 -1.43 -11.52 -12.28
CA MET A 119 -1.04 -12.60 -11.38
C MET A 119 0.25 -12.20 -10.65
N LEU A 120 0.25 -12.40 -9.33
CA LEU A 120 1.39 -12.23 -8.45
C LEU A 120 1.87 -13.61 -8.00
N LEU A 121 3.14 -13.90 -8.27
CA LEU A 121 3.79 -15.17 -7.93
C LEU A 121 4.89 -14.95 -6.91
N ASN A 122 5.13 -15.95 -6.06
CA ASN A 122 6.27 -15.94 -5.14
C ASN A 122 7.58 -16.31 -5.86
N LYS A 123 8.70 -16.36 -5.11
CA LYS A 123 10.00 -16.76 -5.64
C LYS A 123 9.99 -18.15 -6.31
N LYS A 124 9.14 -19.06 -5.84
CA LYS A 124 8.96 -20.42 -6.38
C LYS A 124 7.96 -20.47 -7.55
N LYS A 125 7.54 -19.33 -8.10
CA LYS A 125 6.55 -19.23 -9.18
C LYS A 125 5.18 -19.81 -8.81
N ILE A 126 4.84 -19.82 -7.51
CA ILE A 126 3.52 -20.26 -7.03
C ILE A 126 2.60 -19.02 -6.95
N PRO A 127 1.37 -19.09 -7.49
CA PRO A 127 0.37 -18.03 -7.34
C PRO A 127 0.09 -17.67 -5.88
N ILE A 128 0.24 -16.39 -5.57
CA ILE A 128 -0.15 -15.82 -4.27
C ILE A 128 -1.40 -14.98 -4.42
N PHE A 129 -1.50 -14.22 -5.51
CA PHE A 129 -2.66 -13.43 -5.84
C PHE A 129 -2.93 -13.50 -7.33
N CYS A 130 -4.19 -13.57 -7.71
CA CYS A 130 -4.60 -13.49 -9.11
C CYS A 130 -5.91 -12.71 -9.17
N ILE A 131 -6.04 -11.83 -10.16
CA ILE A 131 -7.29 -11.18 -10.49
C ILE A 131 -7.65 -11.46 -11.93
N ASN A 132 -8.87 -11.99 -12.10
CA ASN A 132 -9.42 -12.37 -13.39
C ASN A 132 -10.90 -12.02 -13.42
N ASN A 133 -11.34 -11.21 -14.38
CA ASN A 133 -12.76 -10.88 -14.58
C ASN A 133 -13.49 -10.43 -13.30
N SER A 134 -12.86 -9.54 -12.51
CA SER A 134 -13.38 -9.04 -11.21
C SER A 134 -13.53 -10.10 -10.11
N LEU A 135 -12.98 -11.30 -10.31
CA LEU A 135 -12.83 -12.31 -9.28
C LEU A 135 -11.39 -12.37 -8.82
N MET A 136 -11.18 -12.60 -7.52
CA MET A 136 -9.85 -12.64 -6.94
C MET A 136 -9.53 -14.00 -6.33
N TYR A 137 -8.29 -14.39 -6.46
CA TYR A 137 -7.66 -15.41 -5.65
C TYR A 137 -6.61 -14.73 -4.76
N LEU A 138 -6.60 -15.09 -3.48
CA LEU A 138 -5.57 -14.71 -2.53
C LEU A 138 -5.22 -15.95 -1.71
N SER A 139 -3.97 -16.37 -1.79
CA SER A 139 -3.47 -17.50 -1.01
C SER A 139 -3.52 -17.17 0.48
N LYS A 140 -3.82 -18.19 1.30
CA LYS A 140 -3.73 -18.11 2.76
C LYS A 140 -2.28 -18.08 3.26
N SER A 141 -1.30 -18.44 2.41
CA SER A 141 0.12 -18.43 2.77
C SER A 141 0.63 -17.01 2.94
N ASN A 142 1.45 -16.78 3.97
CA ASN A 142 2.03 -15.47 4.25
C ASN A 142 2.89 -14.95 3.07
N LEU A 143 2.73 -13.67 2.73
CA LEU A 143 3.59 -12.89 1.83
C LEU A 143 4.98 -12.59 2.44
N ASN A 144 5.60 -13.60 3.06
CA ASN A 144 6.87 -13.45 3.79
C ASN A 144 8.10 -13.46 2.87
N ASP A 145 7.92 -13.84 1.60
CA ASP A 145 8.99 -13.74 0.62
C ASP A 145 9.28 -12.27 0.30
N ASN A 146 10.53 -11.97 -0.03
CA ASN A 146 10.93 -10.63 -0.45
C ASN A 146 11.06 -10.52 -1.98
N PHE A 147 10.84 -11.58 -2.74
CA PHE A 147 11.02 -11.59 -4.20
C PHE A 147 9.77 -12.15 -4.89
N PHE A 148 9.29 -11.43 -5.90
CA PHE A 148 8.01 -11.70 -6.54
C PHE A 148 8.11 -11.58 -8.06
N TYR A 149 7.14 -12.18 -8.74
CA TYR A 149 6.89 -11.98 -10.16
C TYR A 149 5.48 -11.45 -10.37
N ILE A 150 5.33 -10.53 -11.32
CA ILE A 150 4.06 -10.00 -11.78
C ILE A 150 3.90 -10.44 -13.24
N GLU A 151 2.78 -11.07 -13.53
CA GLU A 151 2.39 -11.45 -14.89
C GLU A 151 1.12 -10.68 -15.26
N THR A 152 1.14 -10.02 -16.43
CA THR A 152 0.00 -9.25 -16.97
C THR A 152 -0.90 -10.08 -17.88
N GLU A 153 -0.38 -11.21 -18.36
CA GLU A 153 -1.13 -12.22 -19.10
C GLU A 153 -1.29 -13.46 -18.23
N LEU A 154 -2.53 -13.92 -18.09
CA LEU A 154 -2.81 -15.09 -17.26
C LEU A 154 -2.44 -16.36 -18.02
N ASN A 155 -1.42 -17.05 -17.54
CA ASN A 155 -1.08 -18.39 -18.02
C ASN A 155 -2.21 -19.37 -17.63
N GLN A 156 -3.05 -19.76 -18.61
CA GLN A 156 -4.23 -20.61 -18.39
C GLN A 156 -3.94 -21.88 -17.56
N PRO A 157 -2.90 -22.69 -17.87
CA PRO A 157 -2.49 -23.83 -17.05
C PRO A 157 -2.29 -23.56 -15.55
N LEU A 158 -1.86 -22.35 -15.15
CA LEU A 158 -1.64 -22.02 -13.74
C LEU A 158 -2.93 -21.65 -13.00
N ILE A 159 -3.96 -21.21 -13.72
CA ILE A 159 -5.22 -20.72 -13.13
C ILE A 159 -6.34 -21.78 -13.11
N THR A 160 -6.22 -22.87 -13.85
CA THR A 160 -7.26 -23.92 -13.96
C THR A 160 -7.65 -24.54 -12.61
N ASN A 161 -6.69 -24.64 -11.67
CA ASN A 161 -6.92 -25.22 -10.34
C ASN A 161 -7.16 -24.17 -9.25
N ILE A 162 -7.28 -22.89 -9.62
CA ILE A 162 -7.47 -21.80 -8.66
C ILE A 162 -8.95 -21.59 -8.38
N LYS A 163 -9.34 -21.68 -7.10
CA LYS A 163 -10.68 -21.28 -6.65
C LYS A 163 -10.71 -19.77 -6.43
N PHE A 164 -11.37 -19.08 -7.34
CA PHE A 164 -11.62 -17.64 -7.23
C PHE A 164 -12.78 -17.33 -6.28
N ASN A 165 -12.68 -16.19 -5.61
CA ASN A 165 -13.71 -15.66 -4.73
C ASN A 165 -14.20 -14.31 -5.25
N LYS A 166 -15.45 -13.97 -4.92
CA LYS A 166 -15.95 -12.61 -5.10
C LYS A 166 -15.19 -11.65 -4.19
N ILE A 167 -14.99 -10.44 -4.68
CA ILE A 167 -14.37 -9.37 -3.92
C ILE A 167 -15.45 -8.73 -3.04
N PHE A 168 -15.20 -8.65 -1.74
CA PHE A 168 -16.09 -7.99 -0.77
C PHE A 168 -15.39 -6.76 -0.20
N TYR A 169 -16.07 -5.62 -0.28
CA TYR A 169 -15.55 -4.34 0.22
C TYR A 169 -16.26 -3.92 1.50
N PHE A 170 -15.49 -3.38 2.45
CA PHE A 170 -15.98 -2.86 3.73
C PHE A 170 -15.76 -1.35 3.83
N ASP A 171 -16.71 -0.65 4.45
CA ASP A 171 -16.62 0.80 4.68
C ASP A 171 -15.81 1.17 5.94
N ARG A 172 -15.49 0.15 6.76
CA ARG A 172 -14.74 0.30 8.01
C ARG A 172 -13.76 -0.86 8.15
N CYS A 173 -12.64 -0.60 8.82
CA CYS A 173 -11.60 -1.59 9.06
C CYS A 173 -11.17 -1.56 10.54
N SER A 174 -10.96 -2.76 11.10
CA SER A 174 -10.48 -2.93 12.47
C SER A 174 -8.95 -2.97 12.47
N LEU A 175 -8.31 -2.00 13.12
CA LEU A 175 -6.86 -1.83 13.18
C LEU A 175 -6.32 -2.12 14.57
N LYS A 176 -5.04 -2.53 14.66
CA LYS A 176 -4.37 -2.60 15.97
C LYS A 176 -4.14 -1.20 16.50
N THR A 177 -4.58 -0.94 17.74
CA THR A 177 -4.53 0.38 18.37
C THR A 177 -3.11 0.95 18.42
N ASN A 178 -2.11 0.11 18.72
CA ASN A 178 -0.71 0.53 18.76
C ASN A 178 -0.17 0.96 17.38
N GLN A 179 -0.53 0.23 16.30
CA GLN A 179 -0.15 0.58 14.94
C GLN A 179 -0.83 1.89 14.51
N TRP A 180 -2.12 2.05 14.83
CA TRP A 180 -2.83 3.28 14.54
C TRP A 180 -2.20 4.50 15.23
N ASN A 181 -1.92 4.39 16.53
CA ASN A 181 -1.29 5.47 17.28
C ASN A 181 0.11 5.80 16.77
N GLU A 182 0.84 4.81 16.28
CA GLU A 182 2.16 5.03 15.66
C GLU A 182 2.06 5.79 14.34
N LEU A 183 1.09 5.48 13.49
CA LEU A 183 0.82 6.25 12.26
C LEU A 183 0.53 7.72 12.59
N LEU A 184 -0.31 7.97 13.60
CA LEU A 184 -0.69 9.33 13.99
C LEU A 184 0.49 10.19 14.45
N LYS A 185 1.58 9.61 14.95
CA LYS A 185 2.81 10.38 15.29
C LYS A 185 3.41 11.06 14.06
N TYR A 186 3.32 10.41 12.91
CA TYR A 186 3.75 10.98 11.63
C TYR A 186 2.76 12.03 11.14
N SER A 187 1.46 11.73 11.18
CA SER A 187 0.40 12.65 10.74
C SER A 187 0.45 13.97 11.51
N LYS A 188 0.77 13.90 12.81
CA LYS A 188 0.86 15.08 13.67
C LYS A 188 1.88 16.13 13.23
N LYS A 189 2.90 15.76 12.47
CA LYS A 189 3.90 16.70 11.94
C LYS A 189 3.32 17.67 10.88
N THR A 190 2.16 17.33 10.31
CA THR A 190 1.46 18.19 9.33
C THR A 190 0.42 19.11 9.94
N TYR A 191 0.07 18.90 11.21
CA TYR A 191 -0.86 19.81 11.88
C TYR A 191 -0.16 21.14 12.14
N VAL A 192 -0.76 22.22 11.65
CA VAL A 192 -0.36 23.58 11.99
C VAL A 192 -0.51 23.72 13.50
N LYS A 193 0.56 24.15 14.20
CA LYS A 193 0.45 24.50 15.62
C LYS A 193 -0.60 25.60 15.75
N GLU A 194 -1.62 25.37 16.57
CA GLU A 194 -2.67 26.35 16.80
C GLU A 194 -2.06 27.67 17.29
N SER A 195 -2.37 28.75 16.59
CA SER A 195 -2.14 30.10 17.10
C SER A 195 -3.13 30.39 18.23
N LYS A 196 -2.79 31.27 19.19
CA LYS A 196 -3.73 31.75 20.22
C LYS A 196 -5.06 32.22 19.59
N THR A 197 -4.95 32.89 18.45
CA THR A 197 -6.06 33.40 17.64
C THR A 197 -6.97 32.30 17.06
N SER A 198 -6.46 31.10 16.78
CA SER A 198 -7.28 29.97 16.31
C SER A 198 -8.09 29.32 17.44
N LYS A 199 -7.54 29.28 18.66
CA LYS A 199 -8.25 28.77 19.85
C LYS A 199 -9.39 29.68 20.27
N GLU A 200 -9.17 31.00 20.22
CA GLU A 200 -10.17 32.01 20.59
C GLU A 200 -11.38 32.04 19.64
N LYS A 201 -11.24 31.56 18.40
CA LYS A 201 -12.30 31.54 17.38
C LYS A 201 -13.10 30.23 17.29
N GLY A 202 -12.91 29.29 18.24
CA GLY A 202 -13.76 28.10 18.38
C GLY A 202 -13.63 27.05 17.27
N ALA A 203 -12.59 27.12 16.43
CA ALA A 203 -12.34 26.17 15.34
C ALA A 203 -11.40 25.01 15.72
N GLY A 204 -11.10 24.83 17.02
CA GLY A 204 -10.15 23.83 17.53
C GLY A 204 -10.81 22.55 18.01
N TYR A 205 -10.11 21.42 17.82
CA TYR A 205 -10.43 20.16 18.50
C TYR A 205 -9.87 20.18 19.93
N LEU A 206 -10.65 19.68 20.90
CA LEU A 206 -10.20 19.42 22.29
C LEU A 206 -9.13 18.33 22.37
#